data_AF-A0A3A2HWP6-F1
#
_entry.id   AF-A0A3A2HWP6-F1
#
_cell.length_a   1.000
_cell.length_b   1.000
_cell.length_c   1.000
_cell.angle_alpha   90.00
_cell.angle_beta   90.00
_cell.angle_gamma   90.00
#
_symmetry.space_group_name_H-M   'P 1'
#
loop_
_entity.id
_entity.type
_entity.pdbx_description
1 polymer ?
#
loop_
_entity_poly.entity_id
_entity_poly.type
_entity_poly.pdbx_seq_one_letter_code
_entity_poly.pdbx_strand_id
1 'polypeptide(L)'
;MTTKRFNLDTLPLCGAKTRSGGTCKRKGNKHNGRCKLHGGKSTGAKTAKGKKASSLNARQSVPDWFWTPFKMQWLDNPLFDEATLCCHKLIRHQQDSSAINQLVAKHQVALEVMKYAILQIHGTQMFITIQGALDHYYQDTNSSHIGFHVYYPLISSPQYYRHQSKAQTTYADQWLHKKDFVGREMRKLEKRLKRISE
;
A
#
# COMPACT_ATOMS: atom_id res chain seq x y z
N MET A 1 -2.34 -5.81 -51.22
CA MET A 1 -1.83 -4.77 -50.29
C MET A 1 -2.24 -5.13 -48.88
N THR A 2 -1.32 -5.56 -48.03
CA THR A 2 -1.61 -5.93 -46.64
C THR A 2 -1.95 -4.67 -45.86
N THR A 3 -3.23 -4.47 -45.54
CA THR A 3 -3.66 -3.47 -44.58
C THR A 3 -2.98 -3.78 -43.25
N LYS A 4 -1.90 -3.06 -42.94
CA LYS A 4 -1.23 -3.19 -41.65
C LYS A 4 -2.27 -2.90 -40.58
N ARG A 5 -2.65 -3.94 -39.83
CA ARG A 5 -3.69 -3.94 -38.79
C ARG A 5 -3.47 -2.86 -37.71
N PHE A 6 -2.27 -2.27 -37.64
CA PHE A 6 -1.90 -1.21 -36.70
C PHE A 6 -1.01 -0.14 -37.37
N ASN A 7 -1.40 1.14 -37.27
CA ASN A 7 -0.56 2.29 -37.65
C ASN A 7 0.35 2.69 -36.47
N LEU A 8 1.64 2.40 -36.56
CA LEU A 8 2.63 2.65 -35.50
C LEU A 8 3.09 4.11 -35.42
N ASP A 9 2.87 4.91 -36.47
CA ASP A 9 3.32 6.29 -36.51
C ASP A 9 2.50 7.16 -35.56
N THR A 10 1.24 6.80 -35.35
CA THR A 10 0.32 7.43 -34.38
C THR A 10 0.70 7.24 -32.91
N LEU A 11 1.66 6.37 -32.59
CA LEU A 11 2.05 6.12 -31.20
C LEU A 11 2.98 7.23 -30.66
N PRO A 12 2.79 7.67 -29.40
CA PRO A 12 3.67 8.66 -28.77
C PRO A 12 5.08 8.08 -28.60
N LEU A 13 6.09 8.95 -28.53
CA LEU A 13 7.43 8.54 -28.10
C LEU A 13 7.43 8.27 -26.59
N CYS A 14 8.20 7.28 -26.15
CA CYS A 14 8.24 6.86 -24.76
C CYS A 14 8.68 7.97 -23.78
N GLY A 15 9.63 8.81 -24.20
CA GLY A 15 10.10 9.97 -23.44
C GLY A 15 10.74 9.67 -22.07
N ALA A 16 10.96 8.40 -21.71
CA ALA A 16 11.59 8.04 -20.43
C ALA A 16 13.10 8.33 -20.47
N LYS A 17 13.68 8.75 -19.35
CA LYS A 17 15.13 8.98 -19.26
C LYS A 17 15.88 7.66 -19.38
N THR A 18 16.82 7.57 -20.30
CA THR A 18 17.70 6.41 -20.49
C THR A 18 18.83 6.41 -19.47
N ARG A 19 19.55 5.29 -19.33
CA ARG A 19 20.74 5.20 -18.47
C ARG A 19 21.84 6.20 -18.88
N SER A 20 21.92 6.54 -20.17
CA SER A 20 22.83 7.56 -20.71
C SER A 20 22.35 9.01 -20.53
N GLY A 21 21.23 9.23 -19.85
CA GLY A 21 20.71 10.57 -19.53
C GLY A 21 19.80 11.20 -20.57
N GLY A 22 19.75 10.67 -21.79
CA GLY A 22 18.87 11.16 -22.87
C GLY A 22 17.42 10.66 -22.77
N THR A 23 16.54 11.15 -23.64
CA THR A 23 15.14 10.72 -23.73
C THR A 23 14.98 9.46 -24.59
N CYS A 24 14.15 8.51 -24.15
CA CYS A 24 13.88 7.28 -24.88
C CYS A 24 13.15 7.56 -26.20
N LYS A 25 13.80 7.20 -27.31
CA LYS A 25 13.29 7.37 -28.67
C LYS A 25 12.39 6.22 -29.16
N ARG A 26 12.18 5.17 -28.36
CA ARG A 26 11.27 4.07 -28.72
C ARG A 26 9.82 4.54 -28.68
N LYS A 27 8.99 4.03 -29.59
CA LYS A 27 7.54 4.24 -29.55
C LYS A 27 6.94 3.63 -28.27
N GLY A 28 6.06 4.38 -27.63
CA GLY A 28 5.25 3.96 -26.49
C GLY A 28 4.04 3.15 -26.92
N ASN A 29 3.17 2.83 -25.96
CA ASN A 29 1.85 2.26 -26.22
C ASN A 29 0.76 3.37 -26.14
N LYS A 30 -0.48 3.02 -26.49
CA LYS A 30 -1.64 3.93 -26.35
C LYS A 30 -2.14 4.10 -24.91
N HIS A 31 -1.79 3.19 -24.00
CA HIS A 31 -2.36 3.14 -22.65
C HIS A 31 -1.67 4.08 -21.66
N ASN A 32 -0.34 4.05 -21.62
CA ASN A 32 0.49 4.83 -20.68
C ASN A 32 1.63 5.58 -21.37
N GLY A 33 1.72 5.52 -22.71
CA GLY A 33 2.71 6.25 -23.50
C GLY A 33 4.15 5.73 -23.35
N ARG A 34 4.41 4.69 -22.55
CA ARG A 34 5.77 4.14 -22.34
C ARG A 34 6.04 2.94 -23.22
N CYS A 35 7.31 2.71 -23.58
CA CYS A 35 7.71 1.54 -24.35
C CYS A 35 7.85 0.30 -23.45
N LYS A 36 7.91 -0.91 -24.04
CA LYS A 36 8.02 -2.18 -23.30
C LYS A 36 9.19 -2.23 -22.29
N LEU A 37 10.25 -1.47 -22.52
CA LEU A 37 11.45 -1.42 -21.67
C LEU A 37 11.35 -0.41 -20.53
N HIS A 38 10.41 0.54 -20.60
CA HIS A 38 10.23 1.59 -19.60
C HIS A 38 8.82 1.56 -18.99
N GLY A 39 8.29 0.35 -18.76
CA GLY A 39 7.00 0.15 -18.10
C GLY A 39 5.79 0.16 -19.04
N GLY A 40 5.98 0.13 -20.36
CA GLY A 40 4.88 0.00 -21.33
C GLY A 40 4.11 -1.32 -21.26
N LYS A 41 4.65 -2.34 -20.58
CA LYS A 41 3.90 -3.56 -20.24
C LYS A 41 3.30 -3.52 -18.83
N SER A 42 3.68 -2.55 -18.01
CA SER A 42 3.16 -2.41 -16.66
C SER A 42 1.81 -1.70 -16.70
N THR A 43 0.78 -2.33 -16.15
CA THR A 43 -0.54 -1.72 -15.96
C THR A 43 -0.64 -0.91 -14.66
N GLY A 44 0.45 -0.83 -13.89
CA GLY A 44 0.42 -0.36 -12.51
C GLY A 44 -0.33 -1.31 -11.58
N ALA A 45 -0.27 -1.02 -10.29
CA ALA A 45 -1.00 -1.78 -9.28
C ALA A 45 -2.49 -1.43 -9.30
N LYS A 46 -3.35 -2.45 -9.44
CA LYS A 46 -4.80 -2.29 -9.46
C LYS A 46 -5.44 -2.33 -8.08
N THR A 47 -4.86 -3.13 -7.17
CA THR A 47 -5.38 -3.30 -5.80
C THR A 47 -4.88 -2.19 -4.88
N ALA A 48 -5.67 -1.83 -3.85
CA ALA A 48 -5.21 -0.93 -2.79
C ALA A 48 -3.89 -1.41 -2.17
N LYS A 49 -3.76 -2.75 -2.02
CA LYS A 49 -2.53 -3.40 -1.59
C LYS A 49 -1.32 -3.06 -2.45
N GLY A 50 -1.44 -3.31 -3.76
CA GLY A 50 -0.36 -3.05 -4.69
C GLY A 50 -0.05 -1.56 -4.82
N LYS A 51 -1.06 -0.69 -4.75
CA LYS A 51 -0.88 0.77 -4.86
C LYS A 51 -0.03 1.31 -3.70
N LYS A 52 -0.33 0.93 -2.46
CA LYS A 52 0.46 1.37 -1.30
C LYS A 52 1.88 0.79 -1.33
N ALA A 53 2.04 -0.49 -1.63
CA ALA A 53 3.35 -1.11 -1.81
C ALA A 53 4.18 -0.39 -2.89
N SER A 54 3.55 -0.06 -4.03
CA SER A 54 4.19 0.73 -5.09
C SER A 54 4.52 2.15 -4.65
N SER A 55 3.65 2.83 -3.89
CA SER A 55 3.93 4.18 -3.38
C SER A 55 5.08 4.20 -2.39
N LEU A 56 5.23 3.16 -1.56
CA LEU A 56 6.31 3.05 -0.61
C LEU A 56 7.64 2.75 -1.30
N ASN A 57 7.64 1.97 -2.39
CA ASN A 57 8.84 1.79 -3.21
C ASN A 57 9.33 3.12 -3.83
N ALA A 58 8.41 4.04 -4.13
CA ALA A 58 8.75 5.37 -4.61
C ALA A 58 9.30 6.27 -3.48
N ARG A 59 8.85 6.07 -2.24
CA ARG A 59 9.41 6.75 -1.07
C ARG A 59 10.79 6.16 -0.73
N GLN A 60 11.81 7.00 -0.75
CA GLN A 60 13.15 6.62 -0.28
C GLN A 60 13.30 6.74 1.25
N SER A 61 12.27 7.26 1.92
CA SER A 61 12.24 7.42 3.36
C SER A 61 11.86 6.12 4.05
N VAL A 62 12.36 5.98 5.28
CA VAL A 62 11.95 4.94 6.21
C VAL A 62 10.41 4.99 6.38
N PRO A 63 9.72 3.84 6.54
CA PRO A 63 8.27 3.84 6.72
C PRO A 63 7.84 4.73 7.89
N ASP A 64 6.76 5.49 7.70
CA ASP A 64 6.30 6.48 8.69
C ASP A 64 6.05 5.83 10.07
N TRP A 65 5.49 4.62 10.10
CA TRP A 65 5.23 3.85 11.33
C TRP A 65 6.49 3.34 12.07
N PHE A 66 7.68 3.40 11.44
CA PHE A 66 8.93 2.96 12.05
C PHE A 66 9.42 3.95 13.12
N TRP A 67 9.26 5.26 12.87
CA TRP A 67 9.78 6.31 13.74
C TRP A 67 8.79 6.81 14.77
N THR A 68 7.49 6.71 14.51
CA THR A 68 6.47 7.28 15.38
C THR A 68 5.68 6.17 16.06
N PRO A 69 5.88 5.94 17.37
CA PRO A 69 5.15 4.90 18.09
C PRO A 69 3.70 5.22 18.33
N PHE A 70 3.38 6.49 18.51
CA PHE A 70 2.10 6.88 19.03
C PHE A 70 1.82 8.31 18.61
N LYS A 71 1.04 8.48 17.55
CA LYS A 71 0.15 9.63 17.49
C LYS A 71 -1.14 9.18 16.85
N MET A 72 -2.21 9.57 17.51
CA MET A 72 -3.62 9.35 17.21
C MET A 72 -3.98 9.95 15.84
N GLN A 73 -3.43 9.38 14.77
CA GLN A 73 -3.55 9.84 13.38
C GLN A 73 -4.67 9.12 12.64
N TRP A 74 -5.49 8.31 13.32
CA TRP A 74 -6.56 7.55 12.66
C TRP A 74 -7.76 8.42 12.32
N LEU A 75 -8.09 9.42 13.14
CA LEU A 75 -9.22 10.33 12.89
C LEU A 75 -9.08 11.08 11.56
N ASP A 76 -7.85 11.42 11.17
CA ASP A 76 -7.54 12.05 9.87
C ASP A 76 -7.17 11.03 8.79
N ASN A 77 -7.26 9.73 9.09
CA ASN A 77 -6.94 8.70 8.11
C ASN A 77 -8.18 8.38 7.27
N PRO A 78 -8.12 8.53 5.93
CA PRO A 78 -9.29 8.27 5.08
C PRO A 78 -9.80 6.82 5.17
N LEU A 79 -8.95 5.87 5.61
CA LEU A 79 -9.38 4.50 5.85
C LEU A 79 -10.28 4.37 7.09
N PHE A 80 -10.19 5.27 8.06
CA PHE A 80 -11.08 5.27 9.22
C PHE A 80 -12.49 5.64 8.78
N ASP A 81 -12.66 6.74 8.05
CA ASP A 81 -13.96 7.15 7.48
C ASP A 81 -14.53 6.07 6.56
N GLU A 82 -13.67 5.47 5.72
CA GLU A 82 -14.07 4.37 4.84
C GLU A 82 -14.57 3.15 5.63
N ALA A 83 -13.86 2.75 6.68
CA ALA A 83 -14.25 1.62 7.53
C ALA A 83 -15.56 1.92 8.28
N THR A 84 -15.70 3.12 8.86
CA THR A 84 -16.89 3.58 9.56
C THR A 84 -18.11 3.58 8.62
N LEU A 85 -17.98 4.16 7.42
CA LEU A 85 -19.05 4.17 6.43
C LEU A 85 -19.41 2.76 5.96
N CYS A 86 -18.41 1.90 5.74
CA CYS A 86 -18.64 0.52 5.36
C CYS A 86 -19.38 -0.26 6.46
N CYS A 87 -19.00 -0.07 7.73
CA CYS A 87 -19.68 -0.71 8.87
C CYS A 87 -21.16 -0.37 8.92
N HIS A 88 -21.52 0.91 8.72
CA HIS A 88 -22.93 1.32 8.65
C HIS A 88 -23.71 0.67 7.49
N LYS A 89 -23.04 0.33 6.39
CA LYS A 89 -23.65 -0.43 5.29
C LYS A 89 -23.80 -1.90 5.64
N LEU A 90 -22.79 -2.51 6.28
CA LEU A 90 -22.85 -3.90 6.73
C LEU A 90 -24.04 -4.14 7.68
N ILE A 91 -24.30 -3.22 8.61
CA ILE A 91 -25.46 -3.30 9.52
C ILE A 91 -26.78 -3.35 8.74
N ARG A 92 -26.90 -2.58 7.65
CA ARG A 92 -28.12 -2.56 6.81
C ARG A 92 -28.31 -3.81 5.96
N HIS A 93 -27.22 -4.54 5.67
CA HIS A 93 -27.21 -5.70 4.80
C HIS A 93 -26.87 -7.01 5.55
N GLN A 94 -27.09 -7.06 6.86
CA GLN A 94 -26.63 -8.15 7.73
C GLN A 94 -27.18 -9.55 7.39
N GLN A 95 -28.22 -9.65 6.54
CA GLN A 95 -28.83 -10.91 6.11
C GLN A 95 -28.49 -11.29 4.65
N ASP A 96 -27.68 -10.48 3.96
CA ASP A 96 -27.31 -10.71 2.55
C ASP A 96 -25.82 -11.02 2.44
N SER A 97 -25.50 -12.32 2.44
CA SER A 97 -24.13 -12.83 2.30
C SER A 97 -23.41 -12.30 1.05
N SER A 98 -24.12 -12.14 -0.08
CA SER A 98 -23.52 -11.63 -1.31
C SER A 98 -23.16 -10.16 -1.19
N ALA A 99 -24.06 -9.35 -0.63
CA ALA A 99 -23.80 -7.93 -0.38
C ALA A 99 -22.67 -7.73 0.63
N ILE A 100 -22.62 -8.52 1.71
CA ILE A 100 -21.52 -8.51 2.69
C ILE A 100 -20.20 -8.80 1.97
N ASN A 101 -20.14 -9.87 1.18
CA ASN A 101 -18.91 -10.24 0.48
C ASN A 101 -18.45 -9.17 -0.50
N GLN A 102 -19.36 -8.52 -1.22
CA GLN A 102 -19.04 -7.41 -2.12
C GLN A 102 -18.51 -6.18 -1.37
N LEU A 103 -19.14 -5.81 -0.25
CA LEU A 103 -18.71 -4.71 0.60
C LEU A 103 -17.32 -4.98 1.20
N VAL A 104 -17.11 -6.18 1.76
CA VAL A 104 -15.82 -6.57 2.33
C VAL A 104 -14.76 -6.64 1.24
N ALA A 105 -15.01 -7.27 0.09
CA ALA A 105 -14.04 -7.31 -1.01
C ALA A 105 -13.56 -5.91 -1.45
N LYS A 106 -14.47 -4.93 -1.44
CA LYS A 106 -14.17 -3.55 -1.81
C LYS A 106 -13.39 -2.80 -0.72
N HIS A 107 -13.76 -2.98 0.55
CA HIS A 107 -13.29 -2.18 1.68
C HIS A 107 -12.37 -2.95 2.65
N GLN A 108 -11.92 -4.15 2.27
CA GLN A 108 -11.17 -5.10 3.10
C GLN A 108 -9.99 -4.46 3.83
N VAL A 109 -9.25 -3.60 3.13
CA VAL A 109 -8.09 -2.88 3.68
C VAL A 109 -8.49 -1.97 4.84
N ALA A 110 -9.53 -1.16 4.65
CA ALA A 110 -10.01 -0.23 5.67
C ALA A 110 -10.51 -1.00 6.89
N LEU A 111 -11.34 -2.03 6.65
CA LEU A 111 -11.92 -2.86 7.71
C LEU A 111 -10.85 -3.57 8.56
N GLU A 112 -9.87 -4.21 7.93
CA GLU A 112 -8.81 -4.94 8.65
C GLU A 112 -7.87 -4.03 9.42
N VAL A 113 -7.46 -2.90 8.82
CA VAL A 113 -6.52 -1.98 9.45
C VAL A 113 -7.17 -1.21 10.59
N MET A 114 -8.45 -0.82 10.45
CA MET A 114 -9.09 0.12 11.36
C MET A 114 -10.00 -0.52 12.41
N LYS A 115 -10.29 -1.83 12.36
CA LYS A 115 -11.23 -2.47 13.32
C LYS A 115 -10.93 -2.15 14.78
N TYR A 116 -9.67 -2.14 15.20
CA TYR A 116 -9.32 -1.81 16.58
C TYR A 116 -9.38 -0.31 16.89
N ALA A 117 -9.20 0.57 15.91
CA ALA A 117 -9.50 1.99 16.07
C ALA A 117 -11.01 2.21 16.20
N ILE A 118 -11.83 1.51 15.40
CA ILE A 118 -13.29 1.51 15.52
C ILE A 118 -13.71 0.99 16.90
N LEU A 119 -13.08 -0.06 17.42
CA LEU A 119 -13.32 -0.55 18.78
C LEU A 119 -13.11 0.54 19.83
N GLN A 120 -12.02 1.31 19.71
CA GLN A 120 -11.69 2.38 20.67
C GLN A 120 -12.65 3.57 20.60
N ILE A 121 -13.11 3.95 19.41
CA ILE A 121 -13.92 5.16 19.20
C ILE A 121 -15.43 4.88 19.22
N HIS A 122 -15.87 3.81 18.57
CA HIS A 122 -17.28 3.47 18.38
C HIS A 122 -17.74 2.26 19.20
N GLY A 123 -16.82 1.55 19.87
CA GLY A 123 -17.16 0.48 20.79
C GLY A 123 -17.28 -0.92 20.16
N THR A 124 -17.67 -1.87 20.99
CA THR A 124 -17.63 -3.31 20.71
C THR A 124 -18.62 -3.73 19.62
N GLN A 125 -19.79 -3.11 19.54
CA GLN A 125 -20.82 -3.52 18.57
C GLN A 125 -20.37 -3.34 17.11
N MET A 126 -19.78 -2.20 16.79
CA MET A 126 -19.23 -1.96 15.44
C MET A 126 -18.02 -2.85 15.17
N PHE A 127 -17.17 -3.08 16.18
CA PHE A 127 -16.06 -4.01 16.06
C PHE A 127 -16.53 -5.44 15.73
N ILE A 128 -17.53 -5.97 16.45
CA ILE A 128 -18.08 -7.31 16.22
C ILE A 128 -18.68 -7.41 14.83
N THR A 129 -19.38 -6.36 14.38
CA THR A 129 -19.95 -6.30 13.02
C THR A 129 -18.84 -6.41 11.96
N ILE A 130 -17.77 -5.63 12.11
CA ILE A 130 -16.64 -5.66 11.17
C ILE A 130 -15.94 -7.01 11.20
N GLN A 131 -15.65 -7.54 12.39
CA GLN A 131 -14.95 -8.80 12.56
C GLN A 131 -15.77 -9.96 11.99
N GLY A 132 -17.08 -10.02 12.28
CA GLY A 132 -17.97 -11.03 11.71
C GLY A 132 -18.09 -10.94 10.19
N ALA A 133 -18.19 -9.74 9.61
CA ALA A 133 -18.22 -9.57 8.15
C ALA A 133 -16.91 -10.02 7.48
N LEU A 134 -15.76 -9.70 8.08
CA LEU A 134 -14.46 -10.18 7.61
C LEU A 134 -14.38 -11.71 7.65
N ASP A 135 -14.75 -12.32 8.78
CA ASP A 135 -14.69 -13.77 8.95
C ASP A 135 -15.62 -14.50 7.98
N HIS A 136 -16.85 -13.99 7.80
CA HIS A 136 -17.79 -14.49 6.79
C HIS A 136 -17.18 -14.44 5.38
N TYR A 137 -16.61 -13.30 4.98
CA TYR A 137 -15.96 -13.16 3.68
C TYR A 137 -14.80 -14.16 3.48
N TYR A 138 -13.97 -14.37 4.50
CA TYR A 138 -12.84 -15.30 4.40
C TYR A 138 -13.30 -16.75 4.27
N GLN A 139 -14.35 -17.14 5.00
CA GLN A 139 -14.93 -18.48 4.92
C GLN A 139 -15.58 -18.72 3.55
N ASP A 140 -16.42 -17.80 3.08
CA ASP A 140 -17.16 -17.94 1.83
C ASP A 140 -16.28 -17.98 0.59
N THR A 141 -15.24 -17.14 0.58
CA THR A 141 -14.37 -16.98 -0.59
C THR A 141 -13.11 -17.83 -0.53
N ASN A 142 -12.91 -18.59 0.56
CA ASN A 142 -11.67 -19.29 0.87
C ASN A 142 -10.43 -18.37 0.74
N SER A 143 -10.59 -17.10 1.14
CA SER A 143 -9.54 -16.09 1.07
C SER A 143 -8.72 -16.06 2.36
N SER A 144 -7.45 -15.68 2.27
CA SER A 144 -6.62 -15.43 3.46
C SER A 144 -6.71 -13.97 3.92
N HIS A 145 -6.47 -13.74 5.22
CA HIS A 145 -6.27 -12.39 5.76
C HIS A 145 -5.17 -11.64 5.00
N ILE A 146 -5.39 -10.34 4.81
CA ILE A 146 -4.41 -9.51 4.09
C ILE A 146 -3.17 -9.27 4.96
N GLY A 147 -1.99 -9.61 4.42
CA GLY A 147 -0.69 -9.20 4.99
C GLY A 147 -0.39 -7.70 4.86
N PHE A 148 -1.40 -6.85 4.73
CA PHE A 148 -1.26 -5.44 4.38
C PHE A 148 -0.94 -4.53 5.58
N HIS A 149 -1.12 -5.06 6.80
CA HIS A 149 -0.77 -4.40 8.06
C HIS A 149 0.70 -3.96 8.12
N VAL A 150 1.61 -4.61 7.37
CA VAL A 150 3.03 -4.24 7.29
C VAL A 150 3.25 -2.81 6.77
N TYR A 151 2.29 -2.24 6.03
CA TYR A 151 2.42 -0.91 5.44
C TYR A 151 1.72 0.20 6.23
N TYR A 152 1.08 -0.14 7.34
CA TYR A 152 0.38 0.80 8.20
C TYR A 152 0.94 0.68 9.62
N PRO A 153 0.77 1.71 10.46
CA PRO A 153 0.95 1.53 11.89
C PRO A 153 0.14 0.35 12.41
N LEU A 154 0.69 -0.38 13.38
CA LEU A 154 -0.04 -1.49 13.99
C LEU A 154 -1.11 -0.96 14.93
N ILE A 155 -2.37 -1.28 14.63
CA ILE A 155 -3.50 -1.08 15.53
C ILE A 155 -3.94 -2.46 15.99
N SER A 156 -3.75 -2.77 17.27
CA SER A 156 -4.09 -4.08 17.85
C SER A 156 -5.09 -3.93 18.98
N SER A 157 -5.61 -5.07 19.45
CA SER A 157 -6.40 -5.09 20.67
C SER A 157 -5.62 -4.39 21.81
N PRO A 158 -6.30 -3.56 22.63
CA PRO A 158 -5.70 -2.98 23.82
C PRO A 158 -5.07 -4.02 24.77
N GLN A 159 -5.58 -5.26 24.79
CA GLN A 159 -5.02 -6.34 25.62
C GLN A 159 -3.65 -6.82 25.13
N TYR A 160 -3.35 -6.67 23.84
CA TYR A 160 -2.09 -7.09 23.22
C TYR A 160 -1.35 -5.86 22.69
N TYR A 161 -1.18 -4.86 23.56
CA TYR A 161 -0.49 -3.64 23.21
C TYR A 161 0.96 -3.94 22.82
N ARG A 162 1.30 -3.64 21.57
CA ARG A 162 2.67 -3.73 21.06
C ARG A 162 2.87 -2.67 19.97
N HIS A 163 4.09 -2.18 19.87
CA HIS A 163 4.44 -1.13 18.91
C HIS A 163 4.51 -1.64 17.46
N GLN A 164 5.03 -2.85 17.26
CA GLN A 164 5.21 -3.45 15.93
C GLN A 164 4.91 -4.95 15.95
N SER A 165 4.55 -5.46 14.77
CA SER A 165 4.43 -6.88 14.48
C SER A 165 5.77 -7.48 14.03
N LYS A 166 5.96 -8.78 14.22
CA LYS A 166 7.14 -9.50 13.70
C LYS A 166 7.34 -9.26 12.20
N ALA A 167 6.26 -9.23 11.43
CA ALA A 167 6.31 -8.94 10.00
C ALA A 167 6.79 -7.51 9.68
N GLN A 168 6.39 -6.52 10.48
CA GLN A 168 6.91 -5.15 10.37
C GLN A 168 8.39 -5.07 10.72
N THR A 169 8.83 -5.75 11.79
CA THR A 169 10.25 -5.82 12.14
C THR A 169 11.07 -6.43 11.00
N THR A 170 10.67 -7.61 10.50
CA THR A 170 11.34 -8.26 9.36
C THR A 170 11.36 -7.39 8.11
N TYR A 171 10.26 -6.69 7.82
CA TYR A 171 10.20 -5.76 6.70
C TYR A 171 11.18 -4.59 6.86
N ALA A 172 11.28 -4.01 8.05
CA ALA A 172 12.21 -2.92 8.33
C ALA A 172 13.67 -3.37 8.18
N ASP A 173 14.01 -4.55 8.71
CA ASP A 173 15.35 -5.14 8.57
C ASP A 173 15.71 -5.33 7.09
N GLN A 174 14.83 -5.98 6.33
CA GLN A 174 15.01 -6.18 4.89
C GLN A 174 15.17 -4.85 4.14
N TRP A 175 14.39 -3.83 4.52
CA TRP A 175 14.48 -2.51 3.90
C TRP A 175 15.83 -1.83 4.17
N LEU A 176 16.31 -1.86 5.43
CA LEU A 176 17.59 -1.30 5.85
C LEU A 176 18.75 -1.94 5.08
N HIS A 177 18.73 -3.27 4.95
CA HIS A 177 19.74 -4.03 4.21
C HIS A 177 19.67 -3.81 2.69
N LYS A 178 18.47 -3.88 2.08
CA LYS A 178 18.29 -3.73 0.62
C LYS A 178 18.77 -2.37 0.11
N LYS A 179 18.68 -1.34 0.95
CA LYS A 179 19.03 0.01 0.57
C LYS A 179 20.48 0.36 0.87
N ASP A 180 21.30 -0.48 1.50
CA ASP A 180 22.61 -0.08 2.09
C ASP A 180 22.49 1.30 2.77
N PHE A 181 21.40 1.50 3.51
CA PHE A 181 21.06 2.80 4.08
C PHE A 181 22.15 3.22 5.07
N VAL A 182 22.52 2.29 5.95
CA VAL A 182 23.60 2.48 6.93
C VAL A 182 24.91 2.83 6.21
N GLY A 183 25.32 2.07 5.20
CA GLY A 183 26.54 2.38 4.45
C GLY A 183 26.48 3.73 3.73
N ARG A 184 25.33 4.15 3.21
CA ARG A 184 25.17 5.49 2.61
C ARG A 184 25.24 6.62 3.64
N GLU A 185 24.59 6.48 4.80
CA GLU A 185 24.65 7.51 5.84
C GLU A 185 26.04 7.59 6.47
N MET A 186 26.72 6.46 6.66
CA MET A 186 28.13 6.43 7.07
C MET A 186 29.03 7.17 6.06
N ARG A 187 28.88 6.90 4.75
CA ARG A 187 29.62 7.64 3.70
C ARG A 187 29.30 9.14 3.68
N LYS A 188 28.08 9.56 4.03
CA LYS A 188 27.73 10.99 4.15
C LYS A 188 28.37 11.62 5.39
N LEU A 189 28.38 10.91 6.51
CA LEU A 189 29.04 11.35 7.74
C LEU A 189 30.55 11.45 7.55
N GLU A 190 31.19 10.46 6.93
CA GLU A 190 32.62 10.50 6.57
C GLU A 190 32.94 11.72 5.69
N LYS A 191 32.10 12.01 4.68
CA LYS A 191 32.27 13.20 3.82
C LYS A 191 32.03 14.53 4.56
N ARG A 192 31.25 14.54 5.64
CA ARG A 192 31.04 15.71 6.49
C ARG A 192 32.22 15.89 7.46
N LEU A 193 32.67 14.81 8.08
CA LEU A 193 33.85 14.80 8.94
C LEU A 193 35.10 15.26 8.19
N LYS A 194 35.34 14.76 6.97
CA LYS A 194 36.44 15.22 6.12
C LYS A 194 36.41 16.72 5.82
N ARG A 195 35.22 17.30 5.67
CA ARG A 195 35.03 18.75 5.47
C ARG A 195 35.20 19.60 6.73
N ILE A 196 35.17 18.98 7.90
CA ILE A 196 35.40 19.66 9.18
C ILE A 196 36.88 19.55 9.57
N SER A 197 37.58 18.53 9.08
CA SER A 197 39.02 18.32 9.28
C SER A 197 39.93 19.00 8.24
N GLU A 198 39.35 19.68 7.25
CA GLU A 198 40.02 20.55 6.27
C GLU A 198 39.73 22.01 6.62
#